data_AF-A0A1T4VEM2-F1
#
_entry.id   AF-A0A1T4VEM2-F1
#
_cell.length_a   1.000
_cell.length_b   1.000
_cell.length_c   1.000
_cell.angle_alpha   90.00
_cell.angle_beta   90.00
_cell.angle_gamma   90.00
#
_symmetry.space_group_name_H-M   'P 1'
#
loop_
_entity.id
_entity.type
_entity.pdbx_description
1 polymer ?
#
loop_
_entity_poly.entity_id
_entity_poly.type
_entity_poly.pdbx_seq_one_letter_code
_entity_poly.pdbx_strand_id
1 'polypeptide(L)'
;MGFLSASSTFTRYRLIEEVPESLWPEVTERLRKHAFLDIDDTADERSFGWVSIDDMLDTRFEMAPPEKGEYITFALRLDTRRISAAVLKKHVAIAMNQELAKARELGRKSVSRERKKEVREQVQLKLRARSLPVPAQFDVVWNIRTNMIYLASTQPKMRSLFEDMFTLTFDLHLEPLTPYYRAVELLGEEKAAQLDEIEAGRFA
;
A
#
# COMPACT_ATOMS: atom_id res chain seq x y z
N MET A 1 9.69 5.64 1.78
CA MET A 1 11.16 5.84 1.83
C MET A 1 11.72 4.96 0.76
N GLY A 2 12.62 5.45 -0.08
CA GLY A 2 13.14 4.69 -1.23
C GLY A 2 14.53 4.12 -0.99
N PHE A 3 14.94 3.15 -1.81
CA PHE A 3 16.27 2.53 -1.71
C PHE A 3 17.41 3.47 -2.13
N LEU A 4 17.11 4.55 -2.87
CA LEU A 4 18.07 5.57 -3.27
C LEU A 4 18.28 6.67 -2.23
N SER A 5 17.64 6.58 -1.06
CA SER A 5 17.80 7.55 0.02
C SER A 5 19.02 7.23 0.92
N ALA A 6 19.49 8.23 1.68
CA ALA A 6 20.66 8.07 2.57
C ALA A 6 20.49 6.97 3.64
N SER A 7 19.24 6.62 3.98
CA SER A 7 18.91 5.52 4.89
C SER A 7 17.58 4.91 4.47
N SER A 8 17.50 3.58 4.38
CA SER A 8 16.26 2.88 4.04
C SER A 8 15.88 1.86 5.11
N THR A 9 14.57 1.70 5.30
CA THR A 9 13.98 0.66 6.14
C THR A 9 13.17 -0.26 5.25
N PHE A 10 13.37 -1.57 5.39
CA PHE A 10 12.79 -2.53 4.47
C PHE A 10 12.41 -3.85 5.14
N THR A 11 11.47 -4.55 4.51
CA THR A 11 11.15 -5.95 4.78
C THR A 11 11.72 -6.81 3.66
N ARG A 12 12.23 -7.99 4.01
CA ARG A 12 12.73 -9.00 3.08
C ARG A 12 11.72 -10.12 2.93
N TYR A 13 11.62 -10.64 1.73
CA TYR A 13 10.74 -11.73 1.37
C TYR A 13 11.48 -12.76 0.52
N ARG A 14 11.11 -14.02 0.71
CA ARG A 14 11.42 -15.11 -0.22
C ARG A 14 10.14 -15.51 -0.95
N LEU A 15 10.31 -16.21 -2.06
CA LEU A 15 9.20 -16.87 -2.74
C LEU A 15 9.03 -18.28 -2.21
N ILE A 16 7.78 -18.71 -2.13
CA ILE A 16 7.43 -20.09 -1.73
C ILE A 16 7.65 -21.02 -2.92
N GLU A 17 7.32 -20.55 -4.12
CA GLU A 17 7.42 -21.29 -5.37
C GLU A 17 8.70 -20.97 -6.15
N GLU A 18 9.05 -21.88 -7.07
CA GLU A 18 10.05 -21.59 -8.11
C GLU A 18 9.50 -20.58 -9.11
N VAL A 19 10.36 -19.67 -9.56
CA VAL A 19 9.98 -18.64 -10.54
C VAL A 19 10.10 -19.22 -11.95
N PRO A 20 9.03 -19.27 -12.75
CA PRO A 20 9.12 -19.76 -14.12
C PRO A 20 9.95 -18.79 -14.97
N GLU A 21 10.90 -19.30 -15.76
CA GLU A 21 11.75 -18.46 -16.63
C GLU A 21 10.94 -17.63 -17.63
N SER A 22 9.75 -18.11 -18.01
CA SER A 22 8.82 -17.39 -18.89
C SER A 22 8.27 -16.11 -18.27
N LEU A 23 8.41 -15.92 -16.94
CA LEU A 23 7.95 -14.71 -16.28
C LEU A 23 8.75 -13.48 -16.69
N TRP A 24 10.07 -13.61 -16.85
CA TRP A 24 10.96 -12.45 -16.98
C TRP A 24 10.64 -11.55 -18.18
N PRO A 25 10.38 -12.10 -19.39
CA PRO A 25 9.95 -11.28 -20.51
C PRO A 25 8.57 -10.60 -20.33
N GLU A 26 7.74 -11.11 -19.41
CA GLU A 26 6.37 -10.63 -19.17
C GLU A 26 6.27 -9.62 -18.02
N VAL A 27 7.33 -9.39 -17.25
CA VAL A 27 7.34 -8.58 -16.03
C VAL A 27 6.70 -7.21 -16.26
N THR A 28 7.17 -6.49 -17.29
CA THR A 28 6.67 -5.13 -17.58
C THR A 28 5.18 -5.14 -17.92
N GLU A 29 4.71 -6.12 -18.69
CA GLU A 29 3.29 -6.20 -19.07
C GLU A 29 2.40 -6.57 -17.86
N ARG A 30 2.87 -7.48 -17.01
CA ARG A 30 2.17 -7.82 -15.76
C ARG A 30 2.09 -6.61 -14.83
N LEU A 31 3.16 -5.84 -14.68
CA LEU A 31 3.17 -4.60 -13.91
C LEU A 31 2.17 -3.58 -14.47
N ARG A 32 2.13 -3.40 -15.80
CA ARG A 32 1.16 -2.49 -16.47
C ARG A 32 -0.29 -2.89 -16.24
N LYS A 33 -0.60 -4.18 -16.25
CA LYS A 33 -1.96 -4.70 -15.98
C LYS A 33 -2.48 -4.30 -14.59
N HIS A 34 -1.57 -4.12 -13.64
CA HIS A 34 -1.85 -3.73 -12.26
C HIS A 34 -1.25 -2.35 -11.91
N ALA A 35 -1.08 -1.50 -12.93
CA ALA A 35 -0.54 -0.17 -12.78
C ALA A 35 -1.47 0.73 -11.94
N PHE A 36 -0.88 1.72 -11.30
CA PHE A 36 -1.61 2.72 -10.53
C PHE A 36 -2.66 3.45 -11.39
N LEU A 37 -3.86 3.61 -10.83
CA LEU A 37 -4.95 4.37 -11.43
C LEU A 37 -5.18 5.66 -10.67
N ASP A 38 -5.17 6.78 -11.37
CA ASP A 38 -5.40 8.09 -10.77
C ASP A 38 -6.85 8.22 -10.26
N ILE A 39 -7.01 8.92 -9.13
CA ILE A 39 -8.30 9.20 -8.51
C ILE A 39 -8.53 10.70 -8.31
N ASP A 40 -7.69 11.60 -8.85
CA ASP A 40 -7.76 13.05 -8.69
C ASP A 40 -9.14 13.61 -9.05
N ASP A 41 -9.73 13.10 -10.13
CA ASP A 41 -11.05 13.51 -10.64
C ASP A 41 -12.23 12.67 -10.09
N THR A 42 -11.98 11.75 -9.15
CA THR A 42 -13.03 10.92 -8.53
C THR A 42 -13.22 11.24 -7.05
N ALA A 43 -14.24 10.64 -6.43
CA ALA A 43 -14.49 10.75 -5.00
C ALA A 43 -13.86 9.59 -4.18
N ASP A 44 -13.04 8.76 -4.83
CA ASP A 44 -12.44 7.59 -4.21
C ASP A 44 -11.49 7.99 -3.09
N GLU A 45 -11.52 7.24 -1.99
CA GLU A 45 -10.69 7.53 -0.83
C GLU A 45 -9.24 7.13 -1.02
N ARG A 46 -9.03 6.12 -1.86
CA ARG A 46 -7.76 5.42 -1.97
C ARG A 46 -7.63 4.81 -3.35
N SER A 47 -6.43 4.89 -3.90
CA SER A 47 -5.99 4.10 -5.05
C SER A 47 -4.60 3.55 -4.79
N PHE A 48 -4.27 2.42 -5.41
CA PHE A 48 -2.95 1.83 -5.34
C PHE A 48 -2.65 1.02 -6.60
N GLY A 49 -1.37 0.88 -6.91
CA GLY A 49 -0.90 0.07 -8.03
C GLY A 49 0.57 0.30 -8.31
N TRP A 50 1.08 -0.37 -9.34
CA TRP A 50 2.49 -0.30 -9.72
C TRP A 50 2.82 0.96 -10.50
N VAL A 51 4.01 1.47 -10.24
CA VAL A 51 4.64 2.59 -10.94
C VAL A 51 6.13 2.29 -11.12
N SER A 52 6.79 3.04 -11.98
CA SER A 52 8.25 3.04 -12.06
C SER A 52 8.87 3.41 -10.71
N ILE A 53 9.99 2.77 -10.37
CA ILE A 53 10.75 3.12 -9.16
C ILE A 53 11.38 4.52 -9.28
N ASP A 54 11.68 4.95 -10.52
CA ASP A 54 12.37 6.22 -10.80
C ASP A 54 11.39 7.41 -10.88
N ASP A 55 10.13 7.16 -11.23
CA ASP A 55 9.08 8.18 -11.33
C ASP A 55 7.69 7.61 -11.01
N MET A 56 7.06 8.12 -9.95
CA MET A 56 5.73 7.70 -9.52
C MET A 56 4.60 8.10 -10.48
N LEU A 57 4.89 8.96 -11.46
CA LEU A 57 3.97 9.35 -12.52
C LEU A 57 4.04 8.42 -13.73
N ASP A 58 5.13 7.65 -13.86
CA ASP A 58 5.28 6.67 -14.92
C ASP A 58 4.60 5.35 -14.52
N THR A 59 3.34 5.21 -14.92
CA THR A 59 2.53 4.00 -14.72
C THR A 59 2.69 2.99 -15.87
N ARG A 60 3.41 3.37 -16.93
CA ARG A 60 3.58 2.57 -18.15
C ARG A 60 4.99 2.02 -18.31
N PHE A 61 5.91 2.40 -17.42
CA PHE A 61 7.33 2.03 -17.50
C PHE A 61 7.93 2.45 -18.86
N GLU A 62 7.58 3.66 -19.32
CA GLU A 62 8.04 4.21 -20.60
C GLU A 62 9.40 4.92 -20.46
N MET A 63 9.66 5.52 -19.29
CA MET A 63 10.89 6.29 -19.05
C MET A 63 12.09 5.39 -18.78
N ALA A 64 11.86 4.29 -18.06
CA ALA A 64 12.87 3.30 -17.76
C ALA A 64 12.24 1.91 -17.64
N PRO A 65 12.91 0.87 -18.16
CA PRO A 65 12.49 -0.50 -17.93
C PRO A 65 12.65 -0.88 -16.43
N PRO A 66 11.80 -1.77 -15.91
CA PRO A 66 11.97 -2.32 -14.56
C PRO A 66 13.33 -2.99 -14.34
N GLU A 67 13.92 -3.56 -15.38
CA GLU A 67 15.18 -4.31 -15.37
C GLU A 67 16.39 -3.38 -15.10
N LYS A 68 17.13 -3.67 -14.04
CA LYS A 68 18.38 -3.00 -13.64
C LYS A 68 19.44 -4.04 -13.34
N GLY A 69 20.13 -4.52 -14.39
CA GLY A 69 21.10 -5.61 -14.26
C GLY A 69 20.41 -6.90 -13.82
N GLU A 70 20.76 -7.40 -12.63
CA GLU A 70 20.19 -8.64 -12.06
C GLU A 70 18.98 -8.37 -11.16
N TYR A 71 18.41 -7.17 -11.25
CA TYR A 71 17.29 -6.75 -10.43
C TYR A 71 16.12 -6.34 -11.31
N ILE A 72 14.93 -6.69 -10.86
CA ILE A 72 13.68 -6.07 -11.30
C ILE A 72 13.30 -5.03 -10.24
N THR A 73 13.04 -3.81 -10.68
CA THR A 73 12.76 -2.68 -9.79
C THR A 73 11.50 -1.94 -10.21
N PHE A 74 10.63 -1.68 -9.25
CA PHE A 74 9.35 -0.99 -9.43
C PHE A 74 8.93 -0.42 -8.09
N ALA A 75 7.81 0.29 -8.02
CA ALA A 75 7.30 0.76 -6.75
C ALA A 75 5.78 0.57 -6.64
N LEU A 76 5.31 0.38 -5.41
CA LEU A 76 3.90 0.44 -5.06
C LEU A 76 3.56 1.88 -4.71
N ARG A 77 2.71 2.52 -5.51
CA ARG A 77 2.13 3.82 -5.18
C ARG A 77 0.82 3.60 -4.44
N LEU A 78 0.61 4.36 -3.38
CA LEU A 78 -0.61 4.43 -2.60
C LEU A 78 -1.04 5.89 -2.44
N ASP A 79 -2.18 6.22 -3.01
CA ASP A 79 -2.78 7.53 -2.92
C ASP A 79 -3.94 7.49 -1.92
N THR A 80 -3.99 8.45 -0.99
CA THR A 80 -5.07 8.51 0.03
C THR A 80 -5.61 9.92 0.23
N ARG A 81 -6.94 10.05 0.18
CA ARG A 81 -7.64 11.28 0.58
C ARG A 81 -7.87 11.28 2.08
N ARG A 82 -7.23 12.20 2.79
CA ARG A 82 -7.40 12.35 4.24
C ARG A 82 -8.17 13.61 4.56
N ILE A 83 -9.34 13.44 5.15
CA ILE A 83 -10.07 14.55 5.78
C ILE A 83 -9.67 14.57 7.25
N SER A 84 -9.11 15.68 7.72
CA SER A 84 -8.80 15.82 9.14
C SER A 84 -10.10 15.78 9.97
N ALA A 85 -10.06 15.09 11.11
CA ALA A 85 -11.23 14.94 11.97
C ALA A 85 -11.80 16.30 12.43
N ALA A 86 -10.94 17.30 12.63
CA ALA A 86 -11.33 18.66 12.97
C ALA A 86 -12.13 19.34 11.85
N VAL A 87 -11.69 19.22 10.59
CA VAL A 87 -12.40 19.76 9.43
C VAL A 87 -13.75 19.06 9.27
N LEU A 88 -13.79 17.72 9.34
CA LEU A 88 -15.05 16.98 9.25
C LEU A 88 -16.03 17.42 10.36
N LYS A 89 -15.57 17.51 11.61
CA LYS A 89 -16.38 17.95 12.75
C LYS A 89 -16.97 19.35 12.53
N LYS A 90 -16.16 20.31 12.07
CA LYS A 90 -16.60 21.68 11.76
C LYS A 90 -17.71 21.69 10.70
N HIS A 91 -17.50 21.02 9.58
CA HIS A 91 -18.45 21.06 8.47
C HIS A 91 -19.74 20.29 8.75
N VAL A 92 -19.66 19.18 9.50
CA VAL A 92 -20.85 18.46 9.97
C VAL A 92 -21.66 19.33 10.91
N ALA A 93 -21.04 20.08 11.82
CA ALA A 93 -21.75 20.99 12.71
C ALA A 93 -22.48 22.10 11.94
N ILE A 94 -21.84 22.69 10.93
CA ILE A 94 -22.47 23.71 10.05
C ILE A 94 -23.69 23.13 9.34
N ALA A 95 -23.56 21.97 8.69
CA ALA A 95 -24.67 21.35 7.97
C ALA A 95 -25.80 20.91 8.91
N MET A 96 -25.46 20.43 10.11
CA MET A 96 -26.44 20.06 11.14
C MET A 96 -27.26 21.26 11.62
N ASN A 97 -26.61 22.41 11.82
CA ASN A 97 -27.30 23.64 12.21
C ASN A 97 -28.28 24.10 11.13
N GLN A 98 -27.92 23.96 9.85
CA GLN A 98 -28.81 24.26 8.73
C GLN A 98 -30.03 23.32 8.69
N GLU A 99 -29.82 22.01 8.87
CA GLU A 99 -30.93 21.05 8.89
C GLU A 99 -31.84 21.23 10.11
N LEU A 100 -31.29 21.61 11.27
CA LEU A 100 -32.07 21.97 12.45
C LEU A 100 -32.91 23.24 12.21
N ALA A 101 -32.38 24.24 11.50
CA ALA A 101 -33.13 25.43 11.15
C ALA A 101 -34.33 25.09 10.25
N LYS A 102 -34.11 24.31 9.18
CA LYS A 102 -35.18 23.82 8.29
C LYS A 102 -36.23 22.98 9.04
N ALA A 103 -35.78 22.12 9.96
CA ALA A 103 -36.70 21.32 10.78
C ALA A 103 -37.61 22.20 11.64
N ARG A 104 -37.08 23.29 12.22
CA ARG A 104 -37.87 24.25 13.01
C ARG A 104 -38.90 25.00 12.17
N GLU A 105 -38.54 25.41 10.95
CA GLU A 105 -39.48 26.03 10.01
C GLU A 105 -40.66 25.09 9.69
N LEU A 106 -40.40 23.78 9.63
CA LEU A 106 -41.42 22.74 9.44
C LEU A 106 -42.12 22.31 10.74
N GLY A 107 -41.94 23.05 11.85
CA GLY A 107 -42.55 22.75 13.16
C GLY A 107 -41.95 21.56 13.91
N ARG A 108 -40.84 20.99 13.44
CA ARG A 108 -40.17 19.84 14.06
C ARG A 108 -39.11 20.30 15.04
N LYS A 109 -39.08 19.67 16.23
CA LYS A 109 -38.14 20.02 17.32
C LYS A 109 -36.73 19.43 17.14
N SER A 110 -36.56 18.41 16.28
CA SER A 110 -35.29 17.70 16.12
C SER A 110 -35.12 17.10 14.71
N VAL A 111 -33.88 16.79 14.36
CA VAL A 111 -33.52 16.03 13.16
C VAL A 111 -33.39 14.55 13.53
N SER A 112 -33.94 13.65 12.71
CA SER A 112 -33.93 12.20 12.95
C SER A 112 -32.50 11.63 12.93
N ARG A 113 -32.28 10.47 13.57
CA ARG A 113 -30.97 9.81 13.61
C ARG A 113 -30.46 9.44 12.21
N GLU A 114 -31.37 8.94 11.36
CA GLU A 114 -31.08 8.59 9.97
C GLU A 114 -30.64 9.83 9.18
N ARG A 115 -31.40 10.93 9.28
CA ARG A 115 -31.04 12.17 8.60
C ARG A 115 -29.69 12.73 9.09
N LYS A 116 -29.36 12.57 10.37
CA LYS A 116 -28.04 12.96 10.88
C LYS A 116 -26.89 12.17 10.26
N LYS A 117 -27.11 10.88 10.00
CA LYS A 117 -26.15 10.00 9.31
C LYS A 117 -25.97 10.45 7.86
N GLU A 118 -27.07 10.66 7.14
CA GLU A 118 -27.04 11.16 5.75
C GLU A 118 -26.28 12.48 5.62
N VAL A 119 -26.56 13.45 6.49
CA VAL A 119 -25.87 14.75 6.48
C VAL A 119 -24.38 14.59 6.68
N ARG A 120 -23.97 13.67 7.57
CA ARG A 120 -22.55 13.38 7.79
C ARG A 120 -21.90 12.78 6.54
N GLU A 121 -22.56 11.81 5.91
CA GLU A 121 -22.08 11.16 4.69
C GLU A 121 -21.99 12.14 3.51
N GLN A 122 -22.99 13.01 3.34
CA GLN A 122 -22.98 14.08 2.32
C GLN A 122 -21.84 15.07 2.54
N VAL A 123 -21.62 15.51 3.79
CA VAL A 123 -20.49 16.39 4.12
C VAL A 123 -19.17 15.68 3.85
N GLN A 124 -19.04 14.41 4.21
CA GLN A 124 -17.84 13.63 3.98
C GLN A 124 -17.55 13.49 2.48
N LEU A 125 -18.54 13.12 1.66
CA LEU A 125 -18.42 13.03 0.21
C LEU A 125 -17.99 14.37 -0.41
N LYS A 126 -18.64 15.47 0.02
CA LYS A 126 -18.32 16.83 -0.47
C LYS A 126 -16.90 17.28 -0.09
N LEU A 127 -16.43 16.91 1.10
CA LEU A 127 -15.07 17.22 1.54
C LEU A 127 -14.04 16.37 0.78
N ARG A 128 -14.34 15.09 0.49
CA ARG A 128 -13.45 14.21 -0.29
C ARG A 128 -13.24 14.69 -1.70
N ALA A 129 -14.32 15.10 -2.37
CA ALA A 129 -14.27 15.68 -3.71
C ALA A 129 -13.45 16.99 -3.78
N ARG A 130 -13.07 17.57 -2.63
CA ARG A 130 -12.25 18.79 -2.53
C ARG A 130 -10.85 18.55 -1.99
N SER A 131 -10.52 17.34 -1.54
CA SER A 131 -9.20 17.01 -0.98
C SER A 131 -8.38 16.25 -2.00
N LEU A 132 -7.27 16.81 -2.45
CA LEU A 132 -6.31 16.08 -3.29
C LEU A 132 -5.81 14.82 -2.56
N PRO A 133 -5.67 13.68 -3.25
CA PRO A 133 -5.03 12.51 -2.68
C PRO A 133 -3.56 12.81 -2.40
N VAL A 134 -3.05 12.24 -1.31
CA VAL A 134 -1.64 12.32 -0.95
C VAL A 134 -0.95 11.03 -1.39
N PRO A 135 0.04 11.10 -2.29
CA PRO A 135 0.77 9.92 -2.74
C PRO A 135 1.80 9.47 -1.71
N ALA A 136 1.99 8.15 -1.64
CA ALA A 136 3.07 7.51 -0.93
C ALA A 136 3.65 6.39 -1.80
N GLN A 137 4.97 6.44 -2.04
CA GLN A 137 5.70 5.45 -2.82
C GLN A 137 6.49 4.52 -1.90
N PHE A 138 6.45 3.22 -2.21
CA PHE A 138 7.20 2.17 -1.56
C PHE A 138 7.96 1.36 -2.60
N ASP A 139 9.28 1.53 -2.61
CA ASP A 139 10.13 0.86 -3.59
C ASP A 139 10.15 -0.65 -3.37
N VAL A 140 10.25 -1.37 -4.48
CA VAL A 140 10.37 -2.81 -4.55
C VAL A 140 11.60 -3.16 -5.38
N VAL A 141 12.44 -4.04 -4.84
CA VAL A 141 13.60 -4.59 -5.55
C VAL A 141 13.52 -6.10 -5.47
N TRP A 142 13.57 -6.77 -6.62
CA TRP A 142 13.58 -8.22 -6.73
C TRP A 142 14.88 -8.66 -7.39
N ASN A 143 15.71 -9.39 -6.65
CA ASN A 143 16.91 -10.02 -7.18
C ASN A 143 16.55 -11.34 -7.89
N ILE A 144 16.77 -11.42 -9.20
CA ILE A 144 16.39 -12.58 -10.02
C ILE A 144 17.26 -13.81 -9.78
N ARG A 145 18.48 -13.63 -9.26
CA ARG A 145 19.40 -14.75 -8.99
C ARG A 145 19.08 -15.44 -7.67
N THR A 146 18.71 -14.66 -6.66
CA THR A 146 18.46 -15.18 -5.31
C THR A 146 16.98 -15.31 -4.99
N ASN A 147 16.09 -14.83 -5.86
CA ASN A 147 14.65 -14.73 -5.62
C ASN A 147 14.30 -14.03 -4.30
N MET A 148 15.14 -13.07 -3.92
CA MET A 148 14.92 -12.24 -2.74
C MET A 148 14.24 -10.94 -3.16
N ILE A 149 13.15 -10.62 -2.47
CA ILE A 149 12.36 -9.42 -2.71
C ILE A 149 12.45 -8.50 -1.50
N TYR A 150 12.63 -7.22 -1.76
CA TYR A 150 12.78 -6.18 -0.76
C TYR A 150 11.68 -5.14 -0.98
N LEU A 151 10.90 -4.88 0.08
CA LEU A 151 9.93 -3.79 0.12
C LEU A 151 10.45 -2.70 1.05
N ALA A 152 10.51 -1.46 0.59
CA ALA A 152 10.95 -0.31 1.39
C ALA A 152 9.89 0.18 2.41
N SER A 153 9.36 -0.75 3.20
CA SER A 153 8.41 -0.53 4.29
C SER A 153 8.46 -1.67 5.31
N THR A 154 8.16 -1.37 6.57
CA THR A 154 7.95 -2.34 7.65
C THR A 154 6.53 -2.26 8.23
N GLN A 155 5.67 -1.38 7.71
CA GLN A 155 4.32 -1.20 8.23
C GLN A 155 3.43 -2.40 7.89
N PRO A 156 2.80 -3.08 8.87
CA PRO A 156 2.05 -4.32 8.61
C PRO A 156 0.97 -4.19 7.53
N LYS A 157 0.23 -3.08 7.51
CA LYS A 157 -0.80 -2.81 6.49
C LYS A 157 -0.23 -2.64 5.09
N MET A 158 0.98 -2.08 4.99
CA MET A 158 1.64 -1.90 3.69
C MET A 158 2.21 -3.21 3.18
N ARG A 159 2.77 -4.04 4.08
CA ARG A 159 3.23 -5.38 3.77
C ARG A 159 2.11 -6.26 3.21
N SER A 160 0.97 -6.32 3.91
CA SER A 160 -0.19 -7.10 3.44
C SER A 160 -0.70 -6.59 2.09
N LEU A 161 -0.79 -5.26 1.88
CA LEU A 161 -1.17 -4.73 0.56
C LEU A 161 -0.18 -5.15 -0.54
N PHE A 162 1.12 -5.08 -0.24
CA PHE A 162 2.17 -5.46 -1.16
C PHE A 162 2.12 -6.95 -1.48
N GLU A 163 1.95 -7.81 -0.47
CA GLU A 163 1.80 -9.26 -0.61
C GLU A 163 0.61 -9.59 -1.52
N ASP A 164 -0.57 -9.02 -1.26
CA ASP A 164 -1.77 -9.23 -2.08
C ASP A 164 -1.55 -8.75 -3.52
N MET A 165 -0.96 -7.57 -3.71
CA MET A 165 -0.69 -7.02 -5.04
C MET A 165 0.34 -7.83 -5.81
N PHE A 166 1.39 -8.31 -5.13
CA PHE A 166 2.44 -9.11 -5.73
C PHE A 166 1.88 -10.44 -6.22
N THR A 167 1.11 -11.14 -5.36
CA THR A 167 0.42 -12.38 -5.75
C THR A 167 -0.54 -12.14 -6.91
N LEU A 168 -1.34 -11.08 -6.87
CA LEU A 168 -2.27 -10.74 -7.96
C LEU A 168 -1.55 -10.50 -9.30
N THR A 169 -0.35 -9.95 -9.25
CA THR A 169 0.41 -9.53 -10.45
C THR A 169 1.23 -10.67 -11.03
N PHE A 170 1.90 -11.43 -10.16
CA PHE A 170 2.89 -12.42 -10.56
C PHE A 170 2.43 -13.86 -10.39
N ASP A 171 1.32 -14.09 -9.68
CA ASP A 171 0.83 -15.42 -9.30
C ASP A 171 1.87 -16.22 -8.50
N LEU A 172 2.56 -15.52 -7.60
CA LEU A 172 3.62 -16.04 -6.74
C LEU A 172 3.43 -15.54 -5.31
N HIS A 173 3.73 -16.38 -4.33
CA HIS A 173 3.50 -16.04 -2.92
C HIS A 173 4.78 -15.61 -2.22
N LEU A 174 4.66 -14.50 -1.50
CA LEU A 174 5.74 -13.95 -0.69
C LEU A 174 5.66 -14.47 0.75
N GLU A 175 6.79 -14.91 1.29
CA GLU A 175 6.94 -15.20 2.70
C GLU A 175 7.98 -14.27 3.33
N PRO A 176 7.63 -13.55 4.42
CA PRO A 176 8.56 -12.64 5.07
C PRO A 176 9.73 -13.41 5.69
N LEU A 177 10.93 -12.96 5.38
CA LEU A 177 12.17 -13.57 5.86
C LEU A 177 12.39 -13.20 7.33
N THR A 178 12.12 -14.14 8.23
CA THR A 178 12.37 -13.99 9.66
C THR A 178 13.86 -14.14 9.99
N PRO A 179 14.34 -13.64 11.14
CA PRO A 179 15.69 -13.91 11.61
C PRO A 179 16.01 -15.41 11.70
N TYR A 180 15.02 -16.24 12.03
CA TYR A 180 15.14 -17.69 12.05
C TYR A 180 15.54 -18.25 10.67
N TYR A 181 14.80 -17.89 9.61
CA TYR A 181 15.12 -18.36 8.26
C TYR A 181 16.53 -17.93 7.84
N ARG A 182 16.94 -16.71 8.20
CA ARG A 182 18.31 -16.26 7.95
C ARG A 182 19.36 -17.04 8.72
N ALA A 183 19.06 -17.44 9.96
CA ALA A 183 19.97 -18.26 10.73
C ALA A 183 20.12 -19.66 10.12
N VAL A 184 19.02 -20.28 9.67
CA VAL A 184 19.05 -21.57 8.96
C VAL A 184 19.90 -21.48 7.70
N GLU A 185 19.69 -20.46 6.88
CA GLU A 185 20.46 -20.24 5.64
C GLU A 185 21.97 -20.07 5.90
N LEU A 186 22.35 -19.41 7.00
CA LEU A 186 23.76 -19.18 7.37
C LEU A 186 24.42 -20.38 8.04
N LEU A 187 23.68 -21.16 8.82
CA LEU A 187 24.20 -22.24 9.66
C LEU A 187 24.01 -23.64 9.04
N GLY A 188 23.17 -23.74 8.00
CA GLY A 188 22.80 -25.00 7.35
C GLY A 188 21.67 -25.74 8.09
N GLU A 189 21.01 -26.65 7.36
CA GLU A 189 19.86 -27.43 7.88
C GLU A 189 20.24 -28.31 9.09
N GLU A 190 21.50 -28.73 9.20
CA GLU A 190 22.00 -29.50 10.35
C GLU A 190 21.83 -28.78 11.69
N LYS A 191 21.73 -27.45 11.66
CA LYS A 191 21.51 -26.59 12.83
C LYS A 191 20.06 -26.14 12.99
N ALA A 192 19.16 -26.49 12.09
CA ALA A 192 17.75 -26.10 12.16
C ALA A 192 17.08 -26.58 13.45
N ALA A 193 17.33 -27.83 13.86
CA ALA A 193 16.80 -28.37 15.11
C ALA A 193 17.26 -27.58 16.36
N GLN A 194 18.49 -27.04 16.34
CA GLN A 194 18.98 -26.18 17.43
C GLN A 194 18.34 -24.79 17.41
N LEU A 195 17.95 -24.30 16.23
CA LEU A 195 17.26 -23.02 16.07
C LEU A 195 15.78 -23.11 16.48
N ASP A 196 15.15 -24.28 16.31
CA ASP A 196 13.76 -24.53 16.76
C ASP A 196 13.59 -24.44 18.27
N GLU A 197 14.66 -24.76 19.02
CA GLU A 197 14.70 -24.66 20.48
C GLU A 197 14.89 -23.20 20.96
N ILE A 198 15.17 -22.25 20.06
CA ILE A 198 15.41 -20.85 20.42
C ILE A 198 14.09 -20.08 20.38
N GLU A 199 13.61 -19.67 21.55
CA GLU A 199 12.48 -18.76 21.66
C GLU A 199 12.87 -17.31 21.35
N ALA A 200 11.92 -16.55 20.80
CA ALA A 200 12.11 -15.14 20.53
C ALA A 200 12.35 -14.36 21.84
N GLY A 201 13.59 -13.90 22.03
CA GLY A 201 13.93 -13.00 23.13
C GLY A 201 13.20 -11.66 22.98
N ARG A 202 12.49 -11.23 24.02
CA ARG A 202 11.99 -9.85 24.11
C ARG A 202 13.17 -8.95 24.44
N PHE A 203 13.66 -8.20 23.46
CA PHE A 203 14.56 -7.08 23.72
C PHE A 203 13.76 -5.98 24.41
N ALA A 204 14.11 -5.68 25.66
CA ALA A 204 13.50 -4.63 26.48
C ALA A 204 13.91 -3.24 26.01
#